data_AF-A0A679KWJ4-F1
#
_entry.id   AF-A0A679KWJ4-F1
#
_cell.length_a   1.000
_cell.length_b   1.000
_cell.length_c   1.000
_cell.angle_alpha   90.00
_cell.angle_beta   90.00
_cell.angle_gamma   90.00
#
_symmetry.space_group_name_H-M   'P 1'
#
loop_
_entity.id
_entity.type
_entity.pdbx_description
1 polymer ?
#
loop_
_entity_poly.entity_id
_entity_poly.type
_entity_poly.pdbx_seq_one_letter_code
_entity_poly.pdbx_strand_id
1 'polypeptide(L)'
;EDFWNKKVKELWEELAGEMTNSGTNEKAECKDLDNPSSVAACKFLHAGFDALYKTTAGAPPSGGGAADLLKNNPSFRQTMGCFLLHSYAKHMKEKATCLIDDGIQKAFDTAGQGNNAGSGTDIPCKWEKDDSTWEGCLESINIDGAAGTTEKANKKVEEIVKSDTDNIKKMAEEVNKLDLCQRVQCVTDRWRKESKGRTAQTPREWDEVWEEVKGQIPKLGEAFSKATTTDKSNLDQYCSGLQKDSEGKDACLLIAAGLKSLYDIQDPNDAVTASFKRTMQCVLLNAIADKLQDNNFPCKDEKNVEKGIDYAFNNSNNDIKSGSKCNDNDKCFTCPRFTDYAQCQIKTDDSSPTEDTKLKTKVDGMLNDQNGGRKKEMEEIWNQAIKDICKPCTGDKSSSGDLCKQLKCVGKKWGAIRLEGEPSSARLNNDFNWRLGELLVGMKDKTTQNALGTHCNDSTWGDDAHGTANKAACKLVVAGLKHISSIQHEYSTENGKNRKNRNPFDHQDIQQVLSCLWLKRVVKEMKDRSVICDISEGIKKGSRAWKEIKGTHCIKEPCIECNLEDGEMNYDECKIGNDNAHVKPKLQPILQNTDRSPQLTAILKDLNEIETPFCSRLQCIDARARASTNS
;
A
#
# COMPACT_ATOMS: atom_id res chain seq x y z
N GLU A 1 -47.87 -32.59 2.39
CA GLU A 1 -46.42 -32.70 2.62
C GLU A 1 -45.65 -33.26 1.41
N ASP A 2 -45.97 -34.46 0.90
CA ASP A 2 -45.26 -35.09 -0.23
C ASP A 2 -45.09 -34.20 -1.47
N PHE A 3 -46.10 -33.40 -1.80
CA PHE A 3 -46.01 -32.46 -2.93
C PHE A 3 -44.82 -31.50 -2.80
N TRP A 4 -44.68 -30.82 -1.67
CA TRP A 4 -43.61 -29.84 -1.45
C TRP A 4 -42.26 -30.51 -1.20
N ASN A 5 -42.22 -31.47 -0.28
CA ASN A 5 -40.97 -32.06 0.20
C ASN A 5 -40.32 -33.03 -0.80
N LYS A 6 -41.10 -33.52 -1.77
CA LYS A 6 -40.61 -34.43 -2.81
C LYS A 6 -40.76 -33.85 -4.21
N LYS A 7 -41.98 -33.51 -4.65
CA LYS A 7 -42.22 -33.13 -6.06
C LYS A 7 -41.66 -31.77 -6.44
N VAL A 8 -41.90 -30.74 -5.63
CA VAL A 8 -41.34 -29.40 -5.87
C VAL A 8 -39.83 -29.40 -5.66
N LYS A 9 -39.33 -30.18 -4.69
CA LYS A 9 -37.90 -30.38 -4.47
C LYS A 9 -37.20 -31.07 -5.65
N GLU A 10 -37.77 -32.16 -6.19
CA GLU A 10 -37.27 -32.84 -7.40
C GLU A 10 -37.20 -31.87 -8.60
N LEU A 11 -38.22 -30.99 -8.76
CA LEU A 11 -38.20 -29.95 -9.78
C LEU A 11 -37.07 -28.93 -9.53
N TRP A 12 -36.90 -28.47 -8.29
CA TRP A 12 -35.81 -27.56 -7.94
C TRP A 12 -34.44 -28.16 -8.26
N GLU A 13 -34.19 -29.40 -7.86
CA GLU A 13 -32.93 -30.10 -8.11
C GLU A 13 -32.62 -30.20 -9.62
N GLU A 14 -33.64 -30.44 -10.45
CA GLU A 14 -33.52 -30.42 -11.91
C GLU A 14 -33.12 -29.03 -12.43
N LEU A 15 -33.85 -27.99 -12.03
CA LEU A 15 -33.61 -26.62 -12.51
C LEU A 15 -32.26 -26.09 -12.02
N ALA A 16 -31.96 -26.22 -10.73
CA ALA A 16 -30.71 -25.78 -10.13
C ALA A 16 -29.50 -26.52 -10.71
N GLY A 17 -29.63 -27.83 -10.96
CA GLY A 17 -28.62 -28.61 -11.65
C GLY A 17 -28.33 -28.09 -13.06
N GLU A 18 -29.37 -27.78 -13.83
CA GLU A 18 -29.20 -27.21 -15.18
C GLU A 18 -28.63 -25.79 -15.16
N MET A 19 -29.05 -24.94 -14.22
CA MET A 19 -28.46 -23.62 -14.03
C MET A 19 -26.96 -23.70 -13.73
N THR A 20 -26.55 -24.64 -12.88
CA THR A 20 -25.13 -24.87 -12.57
C THR A 20 -24.35 -25.43 -13.76
N ASN A 21 -24.92 -26.37 -14.51
CA ASN A 21 -24.22 -27.05 -15.60
C ASN A 21 -24.16 -26.23 -16.89
N SER A 22 -25.22 -25.48 -17.19
CA SER A 22 -25.44 -24.80 -18.47
C SER A 22 -25.47 -23.27 -18.33
N GLY A 23 -25.47 -22.72 -17.12
CA GLY A 23 -25.58 -21.27 -16.85
C GLY A 23 -24.36 -20.44 -17.25
N THR A 24 -23.27 -21.06 -17.71
CA THR A 24 -22.11 -20.37 -18.28
C THR A 24 -22.12 -20.32 -19.81
N ASN A 25 -23.05 -21.06 -20.45
CA ASN A 25 -23.16 -21.10 -21.91
C ASN A 25 -23.57 -19.73 -22.47
N GLU A 26 -23.12 -19.45 -23.69
CA GLU A 26 -23.50 -18.22 -24.38
C GLU A 26 -25.00 -18.17 -24.69
N LYS A 27 -25.60 -16.99 -24.43
CA LYS A 27 -27.00 -16.70 -24.69
C LYS A 27 -27.10 -15.39 -25.44
N ALA A 28 -27.72 -15.42 -26.62
CA ALA A 28 -27.79 -14.25 -27.50
C ALA A 28 -28.55 -13.11 -26.82
N GLU A 29 -29.57 -13.45 -26.04
CA GLU A 29 -30.44 -12.56 -25.29
C GLU A 29 -29.70 -11.79 -24.18
N CYS A 30 -28.57 -12.31 -23.70
CA CYS A 30 -27.80 -11.73 -22.61
C CYS A 30 -26.60 -10.89 -23.07
N LYS A 31 -26.35 -10.75 -24.38
CA LYS A 31 -25.11 -10.13 -24.90
C LYS A 31 -25.02 -8.61 -24.69
N ASP A 32 -26.17 -7.92 -24.66
CA ASP A 32 -26.24 -6.46 -24.65
C ASP A 32 -26.43 -5.88 -23.24
N LEU A 33 -25.98 -6.59 -22.19
CA LEU A 33 -26.13 -6.15 -20.81
C LEU A 33 -24.91 -5.34 -20.34
N ASP A 34 -25.18 -4.31 -19.52
CA ASP A 34 -24.21 -3.26 -19.16
C ASP A 34 -23.02 -3.73 -18.31
N ASN A 35 -23.11 -4.89 -17.66
CA ASN A 35 -22.01 -5.42 -16.85
C ASN A 35 -21.94 -6.95 -16.84
N PRO A 36 -20.75 -7.55 -16.63
CA PRO A 36 -20.57 -9.00 -16.69
C PRO A 36 -21.37 -9.78 -15.64
N SER A 37 -21.63 -9.20 -14.46
CA SER A 37 -22.48 -9.85 -13.44
C SER A 37 -23.93 -9.95 -13.89
N SER A 38 -24.47 -8.93 -14.56
CA SER A 38 -25.80 -9.00 -15.18
C SER A 38 -25.83 -10.07 -16.28
N VAL A 39 -24.79 -10.16 -17.11
CA VAL A 39 -24.67 -11.21 -18.14
C VAL A 39 -24.70 -12.60 -17.49
N ALA A 40 -23.91 -12.81 -16.44
CA ALA A 40 -23.88 -14.08 -15.71
C ALA A 40 -25.24 -14.43 -15.09
N ALA A 41 -25.88 -13.47 -14.41
CA ALA A 41 -27.21 -13.63 -13.84
C ALA A 41 -28.25 -14.04 -14.90
N CYS A 42 -28.25 -13.36 -16.04
CA CYS A 42 -29.11 -13.65 -17.18
C CYS A 42 -28.89 -15.06 -17.72
N LYS A 43 -27.63 -15.47 -17.94
CA LYS A 43 -27.29 -16.81 -18.46
C LYS A 43 -27.72 -17.93 -17.51
N PHE A 44 -27.50 -17.77 -16.20
CA PHE A 44 -27.95 -18.73 -15.19
C PHE A 44 -29.47 -18.90 -15.23
N LEU A 45 -30.23 -17.80 -15.17
CA LEU A 45 -31.69 -17.87 -15.19
C LEU A 45 -32.22 -18.47 -16.50
N HIS A 46 -31.62 -18.13 -17.65
CA HIS A 46 -31.97 -18.74 -18.93
C HIS A 46 -31.75 -20.25 -18.96
N ALA A 47 -30.69 -20.77 -18.36
CA ALA A 47 -30.50 -22.22 -18.25
C ALA A 47 -31.62 -22.89 -17.43
N GLY A 48 -32.08 -22.21 -16.37
CA GLY A 48 -33.23 -22.64 -15.58
C GLY A 48 -34.53 -22.61 -16.38
N PHE A 49 -34.79 -21.53 -17.11
CA PHE A 49 -35.96 -21.41 -17.97
C PHE A 49 -35.96 -22.43 -19.10
N ASP A 50 -34.82 -22.67 -19.77
CA ASP A 50 -34.71 -23.71 -20.79
C ASP A 50 -35.12 -25.08 -20.23
N ALA A 51 -34.63 -25.43 -19.04
CA ALA A 51 -35.03 -26.66 -18.35
C ALA A 51 -36.51 -26.66 -17.93
N LEU A 52 -37.05 -25.50 -17.56
CA LEU A 52 -38.45 -25.35 -17.19
C LEU A 52 -39.41 -25.54 -18.38
N TYR A 53 -39.02 -25.11 -19.57
CA TYR A 53 -39.85 -25.17 -20.78
C TYR A 53 -39.50 -26.33 -21.74
N LYS A 54 -38.45 -27.11 -21.46
CA LYS A 54 -38.17 -28.36 -22.19
C LYS A 54 -39.41 -29.25 -22.17
N THR A 55 -39.94 -29.58 -23.35
CA THR A 55 -41.06 -30.51 -23.50
C THR A 55 -40.63 -31.91 -23.08
N THR A 56 -41.27 -32.47 -22.05
CA THR A 56 -41.09 -33.86 -21.66
C THR A 56 -41.68 -34.77 -22.75
N ALA A 57 -40.84 -35.24 -23.67
CA ALA A 57 -41.22 -36.23 -24.66
C ALA A 57 -41.54 -37.57 -23.96
N GLY A 58 -42.83 -37.82 -23.72
CA GLY A 58 -43.30 -39.11 -23.22
C GLY A 58 -44.78 -39.07 -22.83
N ALA A 59 -45.65 -39.56 -23.71
CA ALA A 59 -47.01 -39.92 -23.32
C ALA A 59 -46.95 -40.96 -22.18
N PRO A 60 -47.76 -40.85 -21.12
CA PRO A 60 -47.85 -41.93 -20.14
C PRO A 60 -48.46 -43.17 -20.81
N PRO A 61 -47.97 -44.39 -20.51
CA PRO A 61 -48.75 -45.58 -20.78
C PRO A 61 -50.09 -45.44 -20.05
N SER A 62 -51.17 -45.69 -20.76
CA SER A 62 -52.50 -45.80 -20.18
C SER A 62 -52.52 -46.92 -19.13
N GLY A 63 -52.39 -46.55 -17.85
CA GLY A 63 -52.66 -47.44 -16.71
C GLY A 63 -51.63 -47.38 -15.58
N GLY A 64 -52.03 -46.81 -14.44
CA GLY A 64 -51.41 -47.09 -13.13
C GLY A 64 -51.03 -45.86 -12.30
N GLY A 65 -51.85 -45.54 -11.29
CA GLY A 65 -51.54 -44.83 -10.03
C GLY A 65 -50.88 -43.45 -10.09
N ALA A 66 -51.56 -42.40 -9.59
CA ALA A 66 -51.04 -41.07 -9.21
C ALA A 66 -49.71 -40.67 -9.91
N ALA A 67 -49.74 -40.68 -11.24
CA ALA A 67 -48.57 -40.44 -12.07
C ALA A 67 -48.06 -39.00 -11.88
N ASP A 68 -46.74 -38.85 -11.87
CA ASP A 68 -45.95 -37.66 -11.53
C ASP A 68 -46.62 -36.32 -11.90
N LEU A 69 -47.28 -35.68 -10.91
CA LEU A 69 -48.22 -34.56 -11.08
C LEU A 69 -47.65 -33.40 -11.91
N LEU A 70 -46.36 -33.08 -11.72
CA LEU A 70 -45.67 -32.01 -12.45
C LEU A 70 -45.28 -32.42 -13.88
N LYS A 71 -45.04 -33.71 -14.16
CA LYS A 71 -44.74 -34.17 -15.53
C LYS A 71 -45.96 -34.20 -16.44
N ASN A 72 -47.13 -34.48 -15.86
CA ASN A 72 -48.38 -34.60 -16.60
C ASN A 72 -49.13 -33.26 -16.76
N ASN A 73 -48.72 -32.21 -16.03
CA ASN A 73 -49.34 -30.88 -16.06
C ASN A 73 -48.27 -29.82 -16.34
N PRO A 74 -47.94 -29.55 -17.62
CA PRO A 74 -46.89 -28.59 -18.00
C PRO A 74 -47.11 -27.19 -17.43
N SER A 75 -48.36 -26.71 -17.45
CA SER A 75 -48.76 -25.43 -16.84
C SER A 75 -48.43 -25.40 -15.35
N PHE A 76 -48.79 -26.44 -14.60
CA PHE A 76 -48.52 -26.50 -13.17
C PHE A 76 -47.02 -26.61 -12.85
N ARG A 77 -46.26 -27.36 -13.66
CA ARG A 77 -44.79 -27.39 -13.59
C ARG A 77 -44.18 -26.02 -13.82
N GLN A 78 -44.62 -25.33 -14.87
CA GLN A 78 -44.15 -23.99 -15.20
C GLN A 78 -44.45 -23.01 -14.06
N THR A 79 -45.67 -22.99 -13.52
CA THR A 79 -46.02 -22.16 -12.36
C THR A 79 -45.11 -22.42 -11.16
N MET A 80 -44.93 -23.70 -10.77
CA MET A 80 -44.06 -24.04 -9.64
C MET A 80 -42.60 -23.71 -9.89
N GLY A 81 -42.10 -23.92 -11.10
CA GLY A 81 -40.75 -23.56 -11.50
C GLY A 81 -40.53 -22.05 -11.53
N CYS A 82 -41.52 -21.26 -11.98
CA CYS A 82 -41.44 -19.80 -11.89
C CYS A 82 -41.25 -19.38 -10.43
N PHE A 83 -42.05 -19.88 -9.49
CA PHE A 83 -41.90 -19.52 -8.06
C PHE A 83 -40.51 -19.85 -7.51
N LEU A 84 -39.97 -21.02 -7.86
CA LEU A 84 -38.60 -21.41 -7.48
C LEU A 84 -37.54 -20.46 -8.10
N LEU A 85 -37.67 -20.12 -9.38
CA LEU A 85 -36.74 -19.23 -10.08
C LEU A 85 -36.83 -17.78 -9.59
N HIS A 86 -38.01 -17.30 -9.18
CA HIS A 86 -38.18 -16.01 -8.50
C HIS A 86 -37.42 -15.98 -7.17
N SER A 87 -37.61 -17.00 -6.32
CA SER A 87 -36.88 -17.13 -5.06
C SER A 87 -35.36 -17.24 -5.27
N TYR A 88 -34.93 -17.98 -6.30
CA TYR A 88 -33.52 -18.06 -6.67
C TYR A 88 -32.93 -16.72 -7.13
N ALA A 89 -33.64 -15.97 -7.97
CA ALA A 89 -33.23 -14.64 -8.42
C ALA A 89 -33.08 -13.64 -7.25
N LYS A 90 -33.95 -13.74 -6.22
CA LYS A 90 -33.82 -12.97 -4.98
C LYS A 90 -32.51 -13.28 -4.25
N HIS A 91 -32.19 -14.56 -4.07
CA HIS A 91 -30.91 -14.97 -3.48
C HIS A 91 -29.70 -14.56 -4.33
N MET A 92 -29.83 -14.61 -5.66
CA MET A 92 -28.79 -14.12 -6.57
C MET A 92 -28.53 -12.62 -6.36
N LYS A 93 -29.59 -11.80 -6.24
CA LYS A 93 -29.47 -10.35 -5.96
C LYS A 93 -28.88 -10.06 -4.58
N GLU A 94 -29.26 -10.84 -3.57
CA GLU A 94 -28.71 -10.74 -2.20
C GLU A 94 -27.20 -11.02 -2.15
N LYS A 95 -26.71 -11.96 -2.98
CA LYS A 95 -25.33 -12.45 -2.98
C LYS A 95 -24.41 -11.78 -3.99
N ALA A 96 -24.97 -11.18 -5.05
CA ALA A 96 -24.20 -10.39 -6.00
C ALA A 96 -23.46 -9.24 -5.31
N THR A 97 -22.38 -8.76 -5.92
CA THR A 97 -21.62 -7.56 -5.50
C THR A 97 -21.92 -6.36 -6.41
N CYS A 98 -22.30 -6.60 -7.66
CA CYS A 98 -22.81 -5.60 -8.61
C CYS A 98 -24.34 -5.51 -8.59
N LEU A 99 -24.88 -4.51 -9.29
CA LEU A 99 -26.28 -4.50 -9.71
C LEU A 99 -26.48 -5.52 -10.84
N ILE A 100 -27.51 -6.35 -10.70
CA ILE A 100 -27.81 -7.42 -11.66
C ILE A 100 -29.28 -7.40 -12.13
N ASP A 101 -30.04 -6.38 -11.72
CA ASP A 101 -31.48 -6.24 -12.00
C ASP A 101 -31.80 -6.35 -13.50
N ASP A 102 -30.96 -5.77 -14.36
CA ASP A 102 -31.18 -5.82 -15.82
C ASP A 102 -30.99 -7.23 -16.37
N GLY A 103 -30.02 -7.99 -15.82
CA GLY A 103 -29.81 -9.38 -16.19
C GLY A 103 -30.95 -10.29 -15.76
N ILE A 104 -31.45 -10.09 -14.53
CA ILE A 104 -32.63 -10.79 -14.02
C ILE A 104 -33.85 -10.44 -14.88
N GLN A 105 -34.15 -9.15 -15.05
CA GLN A 105 -35.29 -8.70 -15.84
C GLN A 105 -35.25 -9.29 -17.25
N LYS A 106 -34.09 -9.23 -17.92
CA LYS A 106 -33.93 -9.72 -19.28
C LYS A 106 -34.25 -11.21 -19.41
N ALA A 107 -33.79 -12.04 -18.46
CA ALA A 107 -34.04 -13.48 -18.50
C ALA A 107 -35.52 -13.81 -18.31
N PHE A 108 -36.21 -13.13 -17.38
CA PHE A 108 -37.63 -13.34 -17.16
C PHE A 108 -38.50 -12.77 -18.30
N ASP A 109 -38.14 -11.62 -18.86
CA ASP A 109 -38.88 -11.00 -19.98
C ASP A 109 -38.87 -11.87 -21.23
N THR A 110 -37.87 -12.73 -21.39
CA THR A 110 -37.70 -13.62 -22.54
C THR A 110 -38.05 -15.09 -22.22
N ALA A 111 -38.41 -15.39 -20.97
CA ALA A 111 -38.83 -16.72 -20.54
C ALA A 111 -40.11 -17.15 -21.26
N GLY A 112 -40.10 -18.36 -21.86
CA GLY A 112 -41.25 -18.92 -22.56
C GLY A 112 -41.53 -18.33 -23.95
N GLN A 113 -40.60 -17.58 -24.56
CA GLN A 113 -40.77 -16.94 -25.88
C GLN A 113 -40.19 -17.75 -27.08
N GLY A 114 -39.88 -19.04 -26.91
CA GLY A 114 -39.27 -19.87 -27.95
C GLY A 114 -40.13 -20.07 -29.21
N ASN A 115 -39.47 -20.37 -30.35
CA ASN A 115 -39.94 -20.47 -31.76
C ASN A 115 -41.20 -21.33 -32.08
N ASN A 116 -41.95 -21.80 -31.09
CA ASN A 116 -43.28 -22.39 -31.26
C ASN A 116 -44.37 -21.43 -30.75
N ALA A 117 -44.30 -20.17 -31.17
CA ALA A 117 -45.38 -19.19 -31.00
C ALA A 117 -46.72 -19.57 -31.68
N GLY A 118 -46.84 -20.81 -32.18
CA GLY A 118 -48.04 -21.33 -32.84
C GLY A 118 -49.06 -22.04 -31.93
N SER A 119 -48.72 -22.42 -30.67
CA SER A 119 -49.69 -23.13 -29.80
C SER A 119 -50.14 -22.37 -28.54
N GLY A 120 -49.46 -21.29 -28.13
CA GLY A 120 -49.93 -20.42 -27.03
C GLY A 120 -50.05 -21.10 -25.65
N THR A 121 -49.27 -22.14 -25.37
CA THR A 121 -49.45 -23.01 -24.18
C THR A 121 -48.45 -22.80 -23.03
N ASP A 122 -47.37 -22.04 -23.23
CA ASP A 122 -46.37 -21.81 -22.17
C ASP A 122 -46.76 -20.62 -21.28
N ILE A 123 -46.70 -20.83 -19.95
CA ILE A 123 -46.96 -19.78 -18.97
C ILE A 123 -45.72 -18.87 -18.87
N PRO A 124 -45.83 -17.57 -19.15
CA PRO A 124 -44.71 -16.64 -19.00
C PRO A 124 -44.39 -16.41 -17.52
N CYS A 125 -43.12 -16.61 -17.13
CA CYS A 125 -42.61 -16.19 -15.83
C CYS A 125 -42.26 -14.69 -15.89
N LYS A 126 -43.25 -13.80 -15.69
CA LYS A 126 -42.98 -12.35 -15.72
C LYS A 126 -42.26 -11.89 -14.47
N TRP A 127 -41.19 -11.09 -14.63
CA TRP A 127 -40.56 -10.38 -13.52
C TRP A 127 -41.26 -9.07 -13.25
N GLU A 128 -42.05 -9.03 -12.18
CA GLU A 128 -42.56 -7.78 -11.62
C GLU A 128 -41.59 -7.31 -10.53
N LYS A 129 -40.93 -6.17 -10.74
CA LYS A 129 -39.90 -5.63 -9.81
C LYS A 129 -40.41 -5.39 -8.39
N ASP A 130 -41.72 -5.22 -8.22
CA ASP A 130 -42.37 -5.15 -6.91
C ASP A 130 -42.87 -6.55 -6.52
N ASP A 131 -42.04 -7.31 -5.79
CA ASP A 131 -42.23 -8.72 -5.35
C ASP A 131 -43.60 -9.05 -4.71
N SER A 132 -44.41 -8.04 -4.39
CA SER A 132 -45.70 -8.14 -3.70
C SER A 132 -46.77 -9.01 -4.38
N THR A 133 -46.72 -9.22 -5.69
CA THR A 133 -47.78 -9.94 -6.42
C THR A 133 -47.61 -11.46 -6.36
N TRP A 134 -46.41 -11.98 -6.56
CA TRP A 134 -46.13 -13.42 -6.50
C TRP A 134 -45.88 -13.89 -5.06
N GLU A 135 -45.17 -13.11 -4.24
CA GLU A 135 -45.01 -13.41 -2.80
C GLU A 135 -46.36 -13.38 -2.11
N GLY A 136 -47.20 -12.37 -2.39
CA GLY A 136 -48.56 -12.27 -1.87
C GLY A 136 -49.45 -13.44 -2.31
N CYS A 137 -49.30 -13.92 -3.54
CA CYS A 137 -49.99 -15.13 -4.01
C CYS A 137 -49.58 -16.36 -3.16
N LEU A 138 -48.27 -16.59 -2.98
CA LEU A 138 -47.77 -17.71 -2.18
C LEU A 138 -48.12 -17.58 -0.68
N GLU A 139 -48.15 -16.37 -0.14
CA GLU A 139 -48.59 -16.08 1.24
C GLU A 139 -50.07 -16.35 1.47
N SER A 140 -50.90 -16.22 0.44
CA SER A 140 -52.33 -16.54 0.52
C SER A 140 -52.60 -18.06 0.60
N ILE A 141 -51.63 -18.88 0.22
CA ILE A 141 -51.74 -20.34 0.19
C ILE A 141 -51.30 -20.94 1.53
N ASN A 142 -52.26 -21.53 2.24
CA ASN A 142 -52.01 -22.33 3.43
C ASN A 142 -51.66 -23.77 3.05
N ILE A 143 -50.64 -24.32 3.70
CA ILE A 143 -50.25 -25.73 3.62
C ILE A 143 -50.61 -26.39 4.95
N ASP A 144 -51.57 -27.30 4.91
CA ASP A 144 -51.95 -28.09 6.07
C ASP A 144 -50.89 -29.18 6.31
N GLY A 145 -50.18 -29.09 7.43
CA GLY A 145 -49.21 -30.09 7.89
C GLY A 145 -49.84 -31.17 8.79
N ALA A 146 -49.15 -32.29 8.98
CA ALA A 146 -49.52 -33.24 10.03
C ALA A 146 -49.26 -32.61 11.41
N ALA A 147 -50.29 -32.57 12.27
CA ALA A 147 -50.30 -31.97 13.63
C ALA A 147 -50.67 -30.48 13.77
N GLY A 148 -51.44 -29.91 12.83
CA GLY A 148 -52.14 -28.64 13.07
C GLY A 148 -51.29 -27.37 12.97
N THR A 149 -50.07 -27.47 12.43
CA THR A 149 -49.26 -26.33 12.02
C THR A 149 -49.61 -25.94 10.57
N THR A 150 -50.12 -24.72 10.38
CA THR A 150 -50.35 -24.15 9.05
C THR A 150 -49.08 -23.40 8.62
N GLU A 151 -48.40 -23.89 7.59
CA GLU A 151 -47.27 -23.19 6.97
C GLU A 151 -47.72 -22.49 5.69
N LYS A 152 -46.98 -21.46 5.26
CA LYS A 152 -47.27 -20.70 4.05
C LYS A 152 -46.41 -21.20 2.89
N ALA A 153 -46.97 -21.18 1.68
CA ALA A 153 -46.24 -21.68 0.51
C ALA A 153 -44.97 -20.89 0.18
N ASN A 154 -44.93 -19.58 0.48
CA ASN A 154 -43.74 -18.76 0.29
C ASN A 154 -42.55 -19.27 1.12
N LYS A 155 -42.80 -19.61 2.40
CA LYS A 155 -41.79 -20.20 3.28
C LYS A 155 -41.26 -21.53 2.73
N LYS A 156 -42.13 -22.38 2.17
CA LYS A 156 -41.69 -23.64 1.56
C LYS A 156 -40.82 -23.46 0.33
N VAL A 157 -41.19 -22.54 -0.55
CA VAL A 157 -40.37 -22.21 -1.73
C VAL A 157 -38.99 -21.68 -1.28
N GLU A 158 -38.97 -20.74 -0.34
CA GLU A 158 -37.74 -20.18 0.20
C GLU A 158 -36.88 -21.25 0.89
N GLU A 159 -37.47 -22.13 1.70
CA GLU A 159 -36.78 -23.25 2.35
C GLU A 159 -36.14 -24.21 1.33
N ILE A 160 -36.85 -24.58 0.28
CA ILE A 160 -36.35 -25.48 -0.77
C ILE A 160 -35.12 -24.87 -1.44
N VAL A 161 -35.23 -23.62 -1.92
CA VAL A 161 -34.13 -22.94 -2.61
C VAL A 161 -32.97 -22.70 -1.66
N LYS A 162 -33.22 -22.13 -0.48
CA LYS A 162 -32.19 -21.79 0.51
C LYS A 162 -31.44 -23.01 1.05
N SER A 163 -32.09 -24.18 1.07
CA SER A 163 -31.44 -25.44 1.48
C SER A 163 -30.40 -25.93 0.47
N ASP A 164 -30.43 -25.47 -0.78
CA ASP A 164 -29.46 -25.80 -1.81
C ASP A 164 -28.25 -24.87 -1.76
N THR A 165 -27.45 -25.05 -0.71
CA THR A 165 -26.28 -24.21 -0.45
C THR A 165 -25.23 -24.30 -1.55
N ASP A 166 -25.08 -25.46 -2.20
CA ASP A 166 -24.03 -25.71 -3.18
C ASP A 166 -24.29 -25.00 -4.51
N ASN A 167 -25.50 -25.11 -5.07
CA ASN A 167 -25.84 -24.42 -6.32
C ASN A 167 -25.93 -22.91 -6.11
N ILE A 168 -26.43 -22.45 -4.95
CA ILE A 168 -26.41 -21.02 -4.61
C ILE A 168 -24.97 -20.50 -4.51
N LYS A 169 -24.05 -21.24 -3.89
CA LYS A 169 -22.64 -20.84 -3.78
C LYS A 169 -21.97 -20.74 -5.16
N LYS A 170 -22.14 -21.74 -6.03
CA LYS A 170 -21.59 -21.73 -7.39
C LYS A 170 -22.11 -20.54 -8.22
N MET A 171 -23.41 -20.25 -8.12
CA MET A 171 -23.99 -19.08 -8.75
C MET A 171 -23.36 -17.79 -8.23
N ALA A 172 -23.23 -17.64 -6.90
CA ALA A 172 -22.67 -16.44 -6.32
C ALA A 172 -21.20 -16.24 -6.72
N GLU A 173 -20.42 -17.32 -6.80
CA GLU A 173 -19.04 -17.29 -7.29
C GLU A 173 -18.96 -16.79 -8.75
N GLU A 174 -19.78 -17.32 -9.65
CA GLU A 174 -19.76 -16.92 -11.07
C GLU A 174 -20.34 -15.51 -11.29
N VAL A 175 -21.43 -15.14 -10.64
CA VAL A 175 -21.98 -13.77 -10.73
C VAL A 175 -21.00 -12.73 -10.18
N ASN A 176 -20.17 -13.09 -9.20
CA ASN A 176 -19.16 -12.20 -8.64
C ASN A 176 -17.78 -12.32 -9.31
N LYS A 177 -17.64 -13.09 -10.39
CA LYS A 177 -16.38 -13.30 -11.09
C LYS A 177 -16.07 -12.14 -12.04
N LEU A 178 -15.21 -11.25 -11.58
CA LEU A 178 -14.88 -9.99 -12.25
C LEU A 178 -13.39 -9.71 -12.10
N ASP A 179 -12.78 -9.11 -13.12
CA ASP A 179 -11.50 -8.44 -12.91
C ASP A 179 -11.66 -7.21 -12.00
N LEU A 180 -10.54 -6.66 -11.52
CA LEU A 180 -10.60 -5.54 -10.58
C LEU A 180 -11.23 -4.28 -11.20
N CYS A 181 -11.03 -4.02 -12.49
CA CYS A 181 -11.60 -2.84 -13.14
C CYS A 181 -13.12 -2.95 -13.28
N GLN A 182 -13.61 -4.07 -13.81
CA GLN A 182 -15.03 -4.39 -13.91
C GLN A 182 -15.70 -4.33 -12.53
N ARG A 183 -15.01 -4.86 -11.51
CA ARG A 183 -15.47 -4.77 -10.12
C ARG A 183 -15.58 -3.33 -9.66
N VAL A 184 -14.54 -2.50 -9.85
CA VAL A 184 -14.57 -1.07 -9.46
C VAL A 184 -15.75 -0.37 -10.09
N GLN A 185 -15.98 -0.56 -11.40
CA GLN A 185 -17.09 0.06 -12.11
C GLN A 185 -18.44 -0.34 -11.49
N CYS A 186 -18.69 -1.65 -11.33
CA CYS A 186 -20.00 -2.12 -10.91
C CYS A 186 -20.29 -1.89 -9.42
N VAL A 187 -19.30 -2.07 -8.53
CA VAL A 187 -19.53 -1.93 -7.08
C VAL A 187 -19.67 -0.47 -6.71
N THR A 188 -19.00 0.43 -7.43
CA THR A 188 -19.19 1.86 -7.28
C THR A 188 -20.59 2.25 -7.71
N ASP A 189 -21.05 1.79 -8.87
CA ASP A 189 -22.41 2.06 -9.35
C ASP A 189 -23.48 1.54 -8.37
N ARG A 190 -23.33 0.29 -7.90
CA ARG A 190 -24.22 -0.26 -6.88
C ARG A 190 -24.19 0.55 -5.59
N TRP A 191 -23.01 0.89 -5.09
CA TRP A 191 -22.88 1.63 -3.85
C TRP A 191 -23.53 3.02 -3.93
N ARG A 192 -23.40 3.70 -5.08
CA ARG A 192 -24.09 4.96 -5.33
C ARG A 192 -25.60 4.82 -5.26
N LYS A 193 -26.17 3.72 -5.77
CA LYS A 193 -27.62 3.50 -5.94
C LYS A 193 -28.31 2.78 -4.78
N GLU A 194 -27.64 1.88 -4.06
CA GLU A 194 -28.28 0.96 -3.09
C GLU A 194 -27.69 0.96 -1.67
N SER A 195 -26.67 1.77 -1.37
CA SER A 195 -26.14 1.85 0.01
C SER A 195 -27.18 2.39 0.99
N LYS A 196 -26.97 2.17 2.30
CA LYS A 196 -27.95 2.50 3.34
C LYS A 196 -28.46 3.94 3.23
N GLY A 197 -29.78 4.07 3.07
CA GLY A 197 -30.47 5.37 2.95
C GLY A 197 -30.46 5.99 1.55
N ARG A 198 -30.06 5.24 0.51
CA ARG A 198 -30.09 5.66 -0.90
C ARG A 198 -30.96 4.73 -1.74
N THR A 199 -31.45 5.25 -2.86
CA THR A 199 -32.18 4.49 -3.89
C THR A 199 -31.66 4.87 -5.27
N ALA A 200 -32.00 4.08 -6.29
CA ALA A 200 -31.61 4.35 -7.68
C ALA A 200 -32.09 5.73 -8.19
N GLN A 201 -33.14 6.29 -7.60
CA GLN A 201 -33.68 7.62 -7.96
C GLN A 201 -32.89 8.78 -7.35
N THR A 202 -32.09 8.53 -6.31
CA THR A 202 -31.25 9.54 -5.65
C THR A 202 -29.84 8.97 -5.41
N PRO A 203 -29.08 8.70 -6.49
CA PRO A 203 -27.73 8.14 -6.36
C PRO A 203 -26.81 9.13 -5.63
N ARG A 204 -25.72 8.61 -5.04
CA ARG A 204 -24.67 9.47 -4.49
C ARG A 204 -23.95 10.25 -5.58
N GLU A 205 -23.53 11.45 -5.24
CA GLU A 205 -22.67 12.25 -6.12
C GLU A 205 -21.25 11.66 -6.18
N TRP A 206 -20.53 11.93 -7.26
CA TRP A 206 -19.15 11.44 -7.43
C TRP A 206 -18.18 11.96 -6.38
N ASP A 207 -18.42 13.16 -5.84
CA ASP A 207 -17.62 13.69 -4.75
C ASP A 207 -17.78 12.84 -3.47
N GLU A 208 -18.98 12.33 -3.17
CA GLU A 208 -19.19 11.42 -2.04
C GLU A 208 -18.41 10.10 -2.20
N VAL A 209 -18.33 9.59 -3.44
CA VAL A 209 -17.53 8.39 -3.76
C VAL A 209 -16.06 8.63 -3.42
N TRP A 210 -15.49 9.73 -3.90
CA TRP A 210 -14.07 10.00 -3.67
C TRP A 210 -13.75 10.36 -2.23
N GLU A 211 -14.65 11.02 -1.49
CA GLU A 211 -14.49 11.23 -0.05
C GLU A 211 -14.45 9.90 0.73
N GLU A 212 -15.30 8.93 0.38
CA GLU A 212 -15.26 7.61 1.01
C GLU A 212 -13.97 6.84 0.66
N VAL A 213 -13.46 6.98 -0.57
CA VAL A 213 -12.15 6.43 -0.99
C VAL A 213 -11.01 7.06 -0.18
N LYS A 214 -11.01 8.39 -0.04
CA LYS A 214 -10.03 9.12 0.79
C LYS A 214 -10.04 8.61 2.23
N GLY A 215 -11.22 8.25 2.75
CA GLY A 215 -11.38 7.67 4.09
C GLY A 215 -10.68 6.32 4.31
N GLN A 216 -10.30 5.60 3.25
CA GLN A 216 -9.59 4.32 3.38
C GLN A 216 -8.07 4.47 3.51
N ILE A 217 -7.49 5.60 3.09
CA ILE A 217 -6.03 5.82 3.11
C ILE A 217 -5.46 5.79 4.54
N PRO A 218 -6.04 6.49 5.53
CA PRO A 218 -5.55 6.41 6.92
C PRO A 218 -5.59 4.99 7.49
N LYS A 219 -6.56 4.16 7.08
CA LYS A 219 -6.67 2.76 7.54
C LYS A 219 -5.53 1.91 7.00
N LEU A 220 -5.14 2.12 5.73
CA LEU A 220 -3.94 1.50 5.17
C LEU A 220 -2.67 1.99 5.88
N GLY A 221 -2.57 3.29 6.17
CA GLY A 221 -1.44 3.84 6.93
C GLY A 221 -1.31 3.24 8.33
N GLU A 222 -2.43 3.08 9.03
CA GLU A 222 -2.45 2.41 10.34
C GLU A 222 -1.98 0.94 10.22
N ALA A 223 -2.49 0.19 9.24
CA ALA A 223 -2.08 -1.19 9.01
C ALA A 223 -0.58 -1.30 8.73
N PHE A 224 -0.02 -0.39 7.92
CA PHE A 224 1.40 -0.38 7.58
C PHE A 224 2.26 -0.07 8.81
N SER A 225 1.84 0.89 9.65
CA SER A 225 2.58 1.26 10.87
C SER A 225 2.75 0.11 11.88
N LYS A 226 1.84 -0.87 11.86
CA LYS A 226 1.85 -2.05 12.74
C LYS A 226 2.51 -3.27 12.12
N ALA A 227 2.70 -3.30 10.80
CA ALA A 227 3.07 -4.49 10.03
C ALA A 227 4.40 -5.11 10.47
N THR A 228 5.42 -4.28 10.76
CA THR A 228 6.76 -4.71 11.18
C THR A 228 6.97 -4.67 12.69
N THR A 229 5.95 -4.26 13.44
CA THR A 229 6.00 -4.06 14.89
C THR A 229 5.00 -4.97 15.59
N THR A 230 3.83 -4.43 15.98
CA THR A 230 2.83 -5.13 16.80
C THR A 230 2.18 -6.30 16.09
N ASP A 231 1.95 -6.21 14.77
CA ASP A 231 1.27 -7.25 14.00
C ASP A 231 2.23 -8.22 13.32
N LYS A 232 3.55 -7.98 13.43
CA LYS A 232 4.58 -8.77 12.76
C LYS A 232 4.44 -10.27 13.01
N SER A 233 4.22 -10.68 14.26
CA SER A 233 4.09 -12.10 14.61
C SER A 233 2.89 -12.77 13.93
N ASN A 234 1.82 -12.03 13.67
CA ASN A 234 0.63 -12.54 13.01
C ASN A 234 0.79 -12.59 11.49
N LEU A 235 1.61 -11.70 10.94
CA LEU A 235 1.86 -11.57 9.50
C LEU A 235 3.02 -12.45 9.02
N ASP A 236 3.98 -12.78 9.88
CA ASP A 236 5.20 -13.53 9.53
C ASP A 236 4.89 -14.89 8.88
N GLN A 237 3.80 -15.55 9.29
CA GLN A 237 3.34 -16.81 8.69
C GLN A 237 3.08 -16.69 7.18
N TYR A 238 2.52 -15.54 6.77
CA TYR A 238 2.17 -15.25 5.38
C TYR A 238 3.41 -14.94 4.54
N CYS A 239 4.53 -14.58 5.13
CA CYS A 239 5.78 -14.24 4.44
C CYS A 239 6.91 -15.23 4.73
N SER A 240 6.57 -16.44 5.19
CA SER A 240 7.52 -17.46 5.66
C SER A 240 8.45 -18.03 4.58
N GLY A 241 8.07 -17.94 3.30
CA GLY A 241 8.93 -18.30 2.17
C GLY A 241 10.06 -17.30 1.88
N LEU A 242 10.07 -16.16 2.56
CA LEU A 242 11.14 -15.15 2.48
C LEU A 242 11.92 -15.18 3.80
N GLN A 243 13.19 -15.63 3.75
CA GLN A 243 13.96 -15.94 4.95
C GLN A 243 14.58 -14.68 5.58
N LYS A 244 14.88 -13.66 4.78
CA LYS A 244 15.59 -12.45 5.20
C LYS A 244 14.97 -11.20 4.59
N ASP A 245 15.20 -10.06 5.23
CA ASP A 245 14.74 -8.75 4.76
C ASP A 245 15.22 -8.45 3.34
N SER A 246 16.47 -8.83 3.02
CA SER A 246 17.06 -8.69 1.69
C SER A 246 16.36 -9.52 0.61
N GLU A 247 15.44 -10.42 0.95
CA GLU A 247 14.66 -11.22 0.00
C GLU A 247 13.26 -10.64 -0.22
N GLY A 248 12.94 -9.47 0.33
CA GLY A 248 11.65 -8.82 0.22
C GLY A 248 10.71 -9.07 1.41
N LYS A 249 11.21 -9.64 2.52
CA LYS A 249 10.35 -10.03 3.65
C LYS A 249 9.55 -8.85 4.23
N ASP A 250 10.20 -7.70 4.47
CA ASP A 250 9.51 -6.53 5.04
C ASP A 250 8.50 -5.91 4.07
N ALA A 251 8.79 -5.92 2.76
CA ALA A 251 7.84 -5.49 1.74
C ALA A 251 6.61 -6.43 1.68
N CYS A 252 6.83 -7.74 1.79
CA CYS A 252 5.74 -8.72 1.92
C CYS A 252 4.88 -8.44 3.15
N LEU A 253 5.48 -8.16 4.31
CA LEU A 253 4.74 -7.87 5.55
C LEU A 253 3.83 -6.65 5.40
N LEU A 254 4.32 -5.58 4.76
CA LEU A 254 3.51 -4.37 4.53
C LEU A 254 2.33 -4.64 3.59
N ILE A 255 2.54 -5.33 2.46
CA ILE A 255 1.45 -5.68 1.55
C ILE A 255 0.48 -6.67 2.21
N ALA A 256 0.97 -7.63 2.99
CA ALA A 256 0.15 -8.56 3.74
C ALA A 256 -0.74 -7.83 4.77
N ALA A 257 -0.20 -6.83 5.46
CA ALA A 257 -0.98 -5.97 6.36
C ALA A 257 -2.07 -5.19 5.60
N GLY A 258 -1.75 -4.66 4.41
CA GLY A 258 -2.73 -4.00 3.54
C GLY A 258 -3.85 -4.92 3.08
N LEU A 259 -3.50 -6.13 2.61
CA LEU A 259 -4.46 -7.16 2.21
C LEU A 259 -5.34 -7.59 3.39
N LYS A 260 -4.74 -7.79 4.57
CA LYS A 260 -5.47 -8.15 5.78
C LYS A 260 -6.44 -7.03 6.20
N SER A 261 -5.98 -5.78 6.22
CA SER A 261 -6.82 -4.60 6.52
C SER A 261 -8.06 -4.56 5.61
N LEU A 262 -7.85 -4.84 4.32
CA LEU A 262 -8.92 -4.96 3.35
C LEU A 262 -9.89 -6.11 3.65
N TYR A 263 -9.38 -7.31 3.89
CA TYR A 263 -10.25 -8.46 4.12
C TYR A 263 -10.96 -8.44 5.48
N ASP A 264 -10.43 -7.68 6.44
CA ASP A 264 -11.07 -7.46 7.73
C ASP A 264 -12.19 -6.41 7.69
N ILE A 265 -12.44 -5.73 6.55
CA ILE A 265 -13.59 -4.82 6.41
C ILE A 265 -14.91 -5.60 6.50
N GLN A 266 -15.66 -5.28 7.55
CA GLN A 266 -17.04 -5.71 7.76
C GLN A 266 -17.97 -4.50 7.85
N ASP A 267 -19.19 -4.67 7.35
CA ASP A 267 -20.33 -3.80 7.66
C ASP A 267 -21.59 -4.67 7.71
N PRO A 268 -21.94 -5.21 8.89
CA PRO A 268 -23.09 -6.12 9.03
C PRO A 268 -24.42 -5.49 8.63
N ASN A 269 -24.50 -4.15 8.64
CA ASN A 269 -25.72 -3.40 8.35
C ASN A 269 -25.74 -2.81 6.93
N ASP A 270 -24.61 -2.89 6.20
CA ASP A 270 -24.48 -2.38 4.84
C ASP A 270 -23.39 -3.15 4.06
N ALA A 271 -23.74 -4.37 3.61
CA ALA A 271 -22.84 -5.21 2.83
C ALA A 271 -22.39 -4.56 1.51
N VAL A 272 -23.19 -3.64 0.95
CA VAL A 272 -22.87 -2.88 -0.27
C VAL A 272 -21.71 -1.93 0.03
N THR A 273 -21.78 -1.18 1.14
CA THR A 273 -20.69 -0.31 1.61
C THR A 273 -19.44 -1.09 1.95
N ALA A 274 -19.54 -2.26 2.59
CA ALA A 274 -18.37 -3.11 2.84
C ALA A 274 -17.69 -3.55 1.54
N SER A 275 -18.46 -3.97 0.52
CA SER A 275 -17.96 -4.38 -0.79
C SER A 275 -17.23 -3.26 -1.53
N PHE A 276 -17.81 -2.06 -1.51
CA PHE A 276 -17.21 -0.85 -2.08
C PHE A 276 -15.88 -0.51 -1.41
N LYS A 277 -15.86 -0.39 -0.07
CA LYS A 277 -14.65 -0.10 0.71
C LYS A 277 -13.54 -1.12 0.43
N ARG A 278 -13.87 -2.41 0.41
CA ARG A 278 -12.93 -3.50 0.09
C ARG A 278 -12.30 -3.31 -1.28
N THR A 279 -13.14 -3.06 -2.28
CA THR A 279 -12.68 -2.89 -3.67
C THR A 279 -11.77 -1.67 -3.79
N MET A 280 -12.15 -0.53 -3.22
CA MET A 280 -11.35 0.68 -3.29
C MET A 280 -10.06 0.60 -2.48
N GLN A 281 -10.05 -0.11 -1.36
CA GLN A 281 -8.81 -0.37 -0.63
C GLN A 281 -7.85 -1.27 -1.43
N CYS A 282 -8.35 -2.18 -2.28
CA CYS A 282 -7.51 -2.99 -3.18
C CYS A 282 -6.83 -2.11 -4.23
N VAL A 283 -7.56 -1.13 -4.78
CA VAL A 283 -7.04 -0.15 -5.73
C VAL A 283 -5.96 0.71 -5.08
N LEU A 284 -6.22 1.23 -3.88
CA LEU A 284 -5.24 2.03 -3.13
C LEU A 284 -3.98 1.23 -2.77
N LEU A 285 -4.14 -0.03 -2.36
CA LEU A 285 -3.01 -0.91 -2.06
C LEU A 285 -2.15 -1.16 -3.31
N ASN A 286 -2.77 -1.33 -4.48
CA ASN A 286 -2.05 -1.43 -5.76
C ASN A 286 -1.32 -0.13 -6.11
N ALA A 287 -1.93 1.04 -5.89
CA ALA A 287 -1.26 2.32 -6.10
C ALA A 287 -0.07 2.54 -5.15
N ILE A 288 -0.18 2.06 -3.90
CA ILE A 288 0.95 2.05 -2.96
C ILE A 288 2.04 1.07 -3.43
N ALA A 289 1.67 -0.14 -3.87
CA ALA A 289 2.61 -1.12 -4.41
C ALA A 289 3.38 -0.58 -5.64
N ASP A 290 2.69 0.12 -6.56
CA ASP A 290 3.30 0.84 -7.68
C ASP A 290 4.33 1.86 -7.18
N LYS A 291 3.99 2.66 -6.15
CA LYS A 291 4.91 3.63 -5.55
C LYS A 291 6.13 2.94 -4.92
N LEU A 292 5.96 1.82 -4.22
CA LEU A 292 7.08 1.06 -3.64
C LEU A 292 8.01 0.45 -4.71
N GLN A 293 7.50 0.20 -5.91
CA GLN A 293 8.29 -0.29 -7.05
C GLN A 293 8.88 0.84 -7.92
N ASP A 294 8.52 2.09 -7.65
CA ASP A 294 9.04 3.25 -8.37
C ASP A 294 10.54 3.43 -8.13
N ASN A 295 11.25 4.02 -9.10
CA ASN A 295 12.69 4.25 -8.99
C ASN A 295 13.07 5.28 -7.91
N ASN A 296 12.11 6.09 -7.44
CA ASN A 296 12.31 6.99 -6.32
C ASN A 296 12.18 6.30 -4.95
N PHE A 297 11.65 5.07 -4.87
CA PHE A 297 11.65 4.33 -3.61
C PHE A 297 13.09 3.92 -3.29
N PRO A 298 13.66 4.39 -2.17
CA PRO A 298 15.03 4.04 -1.83
C PRO A 298 15.12 2.55 -1.55
N CYS A 299 16.31 1.98 -1.69
CA CYS A 299 16.61 0.58 -1.39
C CYS A 299 15.77 -0.49 -2.14
N LYS A 300 14.95 -0.13 -3.14
CA LYS A 300 14.08 -1.05 -3.89
C LYS A 300 14.76 -2.37 -4.29
N ASP A 301 15.88 -2.24 -5.00
CA ASP A 301 16.59 -3.39 -5.58
C ASP A 301 17.36 -4.19 -4.52
N GLU A 302 18.01 -3.52 -3.56
CA GLU A 302 18.78 -4.19 -2.51
C GLU A 302 17.91 -4.95 -1.50
N LYS A 303 16.67 -4.50 -1.29
CA LYS A 303 15.69 -5.17 -0.42
C LYS A 303 14.75 -6.09 -1.19
N ASN A 304 14.91 -6.25 -2.51
CA ASN A 304 14.04 -7.08 -3.35
C ASN A 304 12.54 -6.77 -3.14
N VAL A 305 12.19 -5.46 -3.16
CA VAL A 305 10.84 -4.99 -2.84
C VAL A 305 9.79 -5.61 -3.77
N GLU A 306 10.08 -5.69 -5.06
CA GLU A 306 9.21 -6.34 -6.06
C GLU A 306 8.90 -7.80 -5.69
N LYS A 307 9.93 -8.59 -5.35
CA LYS A 307 9.75 -9.98 -4.93
C LYS A 307 8.84 -10.09 -3.70
N GLY A 308 8.99 -9.18 -2.72
CA GLY A 308 8.15 -9.14 -1.53
C GLY A 308 6.69 -8.83 -1.83
N ILE A 309 6.45 -7.84 -2.70
CA ILE A 309 5.11 -7.46 -3.17
C ILE A 309 4.46 -8.63 -3.91
N ASP A 310 5.16 -9.23 -4.86
CA ASP A 310 4.66 -10.37 -5.64
C ASP A 310 4.34 -11.57 -4.76
N TYR A 311 5.21 -11.85 -3.78
CA TYR A 311 4.97 -12.93 -2.82
C TYR A 311 3.66 -12.71 -2.06
N ALA A 312 3.43 -11.50 -1.54
CA ALA A 312 2.22 -11.20 -0.80
C ALA A 312 0.95 -11.33 -1.67
N PHE A 313 0.97 -10.84 -2.91
CA PHE A 313 -0.19 -10.90 -3.80
C PHE A 313 -0.46 -12.28 -4.39
N ASN A 314 0.58 -13.07 -4.69
CA ASN A 314 0.45 -14.32 -5.42
C ASN A 314 0.50 -15.56 -4.51
N ASN A 315 1.32 -15.54 -3.45
CA ASN A 315 1.52 -16.68 -2.58
C ASN A 315 0.69 -16.56 -1.30
N SER A 316 0.67 -15.38 -0.68
CA SER A 316 0.07 -15.20 0.65
C SER A 316 -1.42 -14.86 0.61
N ASN A 317 -1.89 -14.29 -0.49
CA ASN A 317 -3.15 -13.56 -0.56
C ASN A 317 -4.39 -14.39 -0.20
N ASN A 318 -4.48 -15.61 -0.74
CA ASN A 318 -5.58 -16.52 -0.44
C ASN A 318 -5.58 -16.98 1.02
N ASP A 319 -4.40 -17.16 1.62
CA ASP A 319 -4.26 -17.53 3.03
C ASP A 319 -4.61 -16.36 3.95
N ILE A 320 -4.21 -15.14 3.59
CA ILE A 320 -4.60 -13.92 4.30
C ILE A 320 -6.12 -13.74 4.23
N LYS A 321 -6.72 -13.93 3.04
CA LYS A 321 -8.19 -13.89 2.86
C LYS A 321 -8.88 -14.93 3.74
N SER A 322 -8.43 -16.17 3.72
CA SER A 322 -9.03 -17.27 4.50
C SER A 322 -8.83 -17.09 6.01
N GLY A 323 -7.73 -16.45 6.43
CA GLY A 323 -7.42 -16.13 7.83
C GLY A 323 -8.03 -14.83 8.35
N SER A 324 -8.96 -14.22 7.60
CA SER A 324 -9.56 -12.91 7.91
C SER A 324 -11.08 -13.00 8.08
N LYS A 325 -11.74 -11.85 8.20
CA LYS A 325 -13.20 -11.76 8.18
C LYS A 325 -13.87 -12.08 6.83
N CYS A 326 -13.08 -12.30 5.77
CA CYS A 326 -13.56 -12.73 4.47
C CYS A 326 -13.65 -14.26 4.28
N ASN A 327 -13.39 -15.06 5.32
CA ASN A 327 -13.53 -16.51 5.23
C ASN A 327 -14.97 -16.90 4.87
N ASP A 328 -15.14 -17.72 3.83
CA ASP A 328 -16.44 -18.19 3.30
C ASP A 328 -17.47 -17.09 2.97
N ASN A 329 -17.02 -15.85 2.77
CA ASN A 329 -17.88 -14.74 2.36
C ASN A 329 -17.93 -14.66 0.83
N ASP A 330 -19.10 -14.96 0.28
CA ASP A 330 -19.42 -14.94 -1.16
C ASP A 330 -19.28 -13.55 -1.81
N LYS A 331 -19.27 -12.50 -1.00
CA LYS A 331 -19.04 -11.11 -1.43
C LYS A 331 -17.57 -10.69 -1.31
N CYS A 332 -16.67 -11.59 -0.90
CA CYS A 332 -15.23 -11.33 -0.83
C CYS A 332 -14.52 -11.91 -2.07
N PHE A 333 -13.66 -11.09 -2.66
CA PHE A 333 -12.83 -11.46 -3.81
C PHE A 333 -11.35 -11.54 -3.39
N THR A 334 -10.51 -12.19 -4.18
CA THR A 334 -9.06 -12.13 -3.99
C THR A 334 -8.54 -10.88 -4.68
N CYS A 335 -7.96 -9.92 -3.93
CA CYS A 335 -7.41 -8.67 -4.44
C CYS A 335 -6.15 -8.93 -5.26
N PRO A 336 -6.18 -8.84 -6.60
CA PRO A 336 -5.01 -9.18 -7.42
C PRO A 336 -3.95 -8.07 -7.36
N ARG A 337 -2.70 -8.44 -7.65
CA ARG A 337 -1.73 -7.45 -8.12
C ARG A 337 -2.19 -7.01 -9.50
N PHE A 338 -2.56 -5.75 -9.63
CA PHE A 338 -3.18 -5.20 -10.83
C PHE A 338 -2.49 -3.89 -11.19
N THR A 339 -1.56 -3.96 -12.13
CA THR A 339 -0.85 -2.80 -12.71
C THR A 339 -1.69 -2.09 -13.77
N ASP A 340 -2.65 -2.81 -14.36
CA ASP A 340 -3.40 -2.36 -15.53
C ASP A 340 -4.56 -1.42 -15.18
N TYR A 341 -4.74 -1.03 -13.91
CA TYR A 341 -5.71 0.01 -13.52
C TYR A 341 -5.39 1.38 -14.15
N ALA A 342 -4.20 1.56 -14.71
CA ALA A 342 -3.84 2.66 -15.60
C ALA A 342 -4.74 2.76 -16.84
N GLN A 343 -5.24 1.63 -17.35
CA GLN A 343 -6.15 1.54 -18.49
C GLN A 343 -7.60 1.37 -18.06
N CYS A 344 -7.86 1.18 -16.77
CA CYS A 344 -9.22 1.07 -16.26
C CYS A 344 -9.94 2.41 -16.40
N GLN A 345 -11.01 2.40 -17.18
CA GLN A 345 -11.87 3.55 -17.42
C GLN A 345 -13.03 3.54 -16.44
N ILE A 346 -13.31 4.67 -15.82
CA ILE A 346 -14.48 4.88 -14.98
C ILE A 346 -15.30 6.04 -15.53
N LYS A 347 -16.61 5.84 -15.62
CA LYS A 347 -17.56 6.91 -15.90
C LYS A 347 -17.66 7.74 -14.63
N THR A 348 -17.26 9.00 -14.65
CA THR A 348 -17.31 9.88 -13.47
C THR A 348 -18.32 11.03 -13.62
N ASP A 349 -19.12 10.99 -14.68
CA ASP A 349 -20.17 11.97 -14.94
C ASP A 349 -21.36 11.27 -15.60
N ASP A 350 -22.53 11.39 -14.96
CA ASP A 350 -23.78 10.84 -15.50
C ASP A 350 -24.31 11.73 -16.65
N SER A 351 -23.77 12.95 -16.81
CA SER A 351 -24.17 13.98 -17.80
C SER A 351 -23.43 13.86 -19.14
N SER A 352 -22.27 13.20 -19.16
CA SER A 352 -21.42 13.04 -20.35
C SER A 352 -20.99 11.59 -20.52
N PRO A 353 -21.74 10.77 -21.26
CA PRO A 353 -21.46 9.34 -21.46
C PRO A 353 -20.19 9.05 -22.29
N THR A 354 -19.40 10.08 -22.65
CA THR A 354 -18.30 9.98 -23.63
C THR A 354 -16.90 10.29 -23.07
N GLU A 355 -16.76 10.78 -21.85
CA GLU A 355 -15.45 11.01 -21.22
C GLU A 355 -15.17 10.01 -20.10
N ASP A 356 -14.77 8.81 -20.51
CA ASP A 356 -14.21 7.82 -19.61
C ASP A 356 -12.91 8.36 -18.99
N THR A 357 -12.90 8.55 -17.66
CA THR A 357 -11.70 8.96 -16.95
C THR A 357 -10.87 7.75 -16.55
N LYS A 358 -9.55 7.85 -16.70
CA LYS A 358 -8.64 6.80 -16.20
C LYS A 358 -8.64 6.75 -14.67
N LEU A 359 -8.97 5.60 -14.11
CA LEU A 359 -9.01 5.35 -12.67
C LEU A 359 -7.67 5.75 -12.01
N LYS A 360 -6.54 5.37 -12.61
CA LYS A 360 -5.22 5.75 -12.12
C LYS A 360 -5.01 7.25 -12.01
N THR A 361 -5.44 8.02 -13.01
CA THR A 361 -5.29 9.48 -12.98
C THR A 361 -6.06 10.10 -11.82
N LYS A 362 -7.26 9.61 -11.51
CA LYS A 362 -8.05 10.08 -10.36
C LYS A 362 -7.42 9.67 -9.03
N VAL A 363 -7.00 8.41 -8.90
CA VAL A 363 -6.34 7.91 -7.69
C VAL A 363 -5.04 8.67 -7.45
N ASP A 364 -4.14 8.75 -8.44
CA ASP A 364 -2.86 9.45 -8.30
C ASP A 364 -3.06 10.95 -8.05
N GLY A 365 -4.04 11.57 -8.70
CA GLY A 365 -4.42 12.96 -8.43
C GLY A 365 -4.81 13.17 -6.97
N MET A 366 -5.69 12.32 -6.45
CA MET A 366 -6.13 12.35 -5.05
C MET A 366 -4.99 12.10 -4.05
N LEU A 367 -4.06 11.21 -4.38
CA LEU A 367 -2.90 10.88 -3.53
C LEU A 367 -1.83 11.98 -3.54
N ASN A 368 -1.76 12.80 -4.59
CA ASN A 368 -0.72 13.81 -4.76
C ASN A 368 -1.22 15.26 -4.53
N ASP A 369 -2.53 15.47 -4.33
CA ASP A 369 -3.12 16.79 -4.16
C ASP A 369 -2.79 17.42 -2.79
N GLN A 370 -2.31 18.67 -2.85
CA GLN A 370 -1.89 19.49 -1.72
C GLN A 370 -3.09 20.14 -0.99
N ASN A 371 -4.23 20.33 -1.66
CA ASN A 371 -5.38 21.10 -1.16
C ASN A 371 -6.64 20.23 -1.13
N GLY A 372 -6.81 19.42 -0.07
CA GLY A 372 -7.97 18.54 0.10
C GLY A 372 -7.76 17.10 -0.38
N GLY A 373 -6.54 16.76 -0.84
CA GLY A 373 -6.07 15.40 -1.06
C GLY A 373 -5.51 14.73 0.21
N ARG A 374 -5.03 13.49 0.07
CA ARG A 374 -4.42 12.69 1.16
C ARG A 374 -2.89 12.61 1.06
N LYS A 375 -2.28 13.67 0.52
CA LYS A 375 -0.83 13.72 0.27
C LYS A 375 -0.01 13.53 1.54
N LYS A 376 -0.40 14.16 2.64
CA LYS A 376 0.32 14.05 3.92
C LYS A 376 0.27 12.62 4.45
N GLU A 377 -0.89 11.97 4.41
CA GLU A 377 -1.03 10.57 4.81
C GLU A 377 -0.23 9.64 3.90
N MET A 378 -0.16 9.96 2.61
CA MET A 378 0.71 9.23 1.68
C MET A 378 2.20 9.43 1.95
N GLU A 379 2.63 10.64 2.34
CA GLU A 379 3.99 10.91 2.80
C GLU A 379 4.29 10.13 4.10
N GLU A 380 3.33 10.01 5.02
CA GLU A 380 3.45 9.19 6.23
C GLU A 380 3.58 7.70 5.90
N ILE A 381 2.75 7.17 5.00
CA ILE A 381 2.85 5.79 4.49
C ILE A 381 4.21 5.54 3.84
N TRP A 382 4.67 6.49 3.01
CA TRP A 382 5.95 6.41 2.32
C TRP A 382 7.13 6.38 3.30
N ASN A 383 7.14 7.32 4.26
CA ASN A 383 8.18 7.38 5.28
C ASN A 383 8.18 6.14 6.17
N GLN A 384 7.01 5.61 6.51
CA GLN A 384 6.87 4.37 7.26
C GLN A 384 7.43 3.18 6.46
N ALA A 385 7.12 3.08 5.16
CA ALA A 385 7.67 2.04 4.31
C ALA A 385 9.20 2.13 4.16
N ILE A 386 9.77 3.34 4.02
CA ILE A 386 11.23 3.54 4.04
C ILE A 386 11.82 3.07 5.37
N LYS A 387 11.19 3.44 6.49
CA LYS A 387 11.62 3.03 7.82
C LYS A 387 11.64 1.52 7.98
N ASP A 388 10.60 0.85 7.50
CA ASP A 388 10.40 -0.59 7.67
C ASP A 388 11.24 -1.43 6.72
N ILE A 389 11.35 -1.03 5.45
CA ILE A 389 12.06 -1.77 4.42
C ILE A 389 13.56 -1.39 4.40
N CYS A 390 13.88 -0.09 4.35
CA CYS A 390 15.26 0.37 4.21
C CYS A 390 16.00 0.49 5.54
N LYS A 391 15.26 0.63 6.65
CA LYS A 391 15.79 0.69 8.03
C LYS A 391 16.95 1.69 8.17
N PRO A 392 16.75 2.98 7.81
CA PRO A 392 17.80 3.97 7.94
C PRO A 392 18.27 4.10 9.40
N CYS A 393 19.57 4.32 9.58
CA CYS A 393 20.15 4.63 10.87
C CYS A 393 19.93 6.09 11.29
N THR A 394 19.35 6.90 10.41
CA THR A 394 19.05 8.32 10.56
C THR A 394 17.55 8.55 10.35
N GLY A 395 16.93 9.51 11.06
CA GLY A 395 15.54 9.94 10.78
C GLY A 395 14.41 9.45 11.71
N ASP A 396 14.65 8.56 12.67
CA ASP A 396 13.67 8.38 13.77
C ASP A 396 13.71 9.62 14.67
N LYS A 397 12.56 10.28 14.95
CA LYS A 397 12.47 11.41 15.90
C LYS A 397 12.97 11.06 17.31
N SER A 398 13.09 9.76 17.60
CA SER A 398 13.68 9.20 18.84
C SER A 398 15.21 9.08 18.80
N SER A 399 15.80 9.27 17.63
CA SER A 399 17.22 9.10 17.27
C SER A 399 17.82 10.38 16.64
N SER A 400 16.99 11.36 16.29
CA SER A 400 17.39 12.74 15.96
C SER A 400 17.92 13.41 17.23
N GLY A 401 19.21 13.20 17.49
CA GLY A 401 19.93 13.80 18.62
C GLY A 401 21.05 12.94 19.19
N ASP A 402 21.10 11.62 18.91
CA ASP A 402 22.16 10.76 19.44
C ASP A 402 22.97 10.09 18.33
N LEU A 403 24.05 10.76 17.91
CA LEU A 403 25.01 10.24 16.93
C LEU A 403 25.61 8.89 17.38
N CYS A 404 25.64 8.58 18.69
CA CYS A 404 26.12 7.28 19.16
C CYS A 404 25.18 6.14 18.78
N LYS A 405 23.86 6.34 18.87
CA LYS A 405 22.86 5.35 18.38
C LYS A 405 23.01 5.14 16.87
N GLN A 406 23.17 6.22 16.12
CA GLN A 406 23.39 6.16 14.67
C GLN A 406 24.67 5.38 14.36
N LEU A 407 25.76 5.65 15.08
CA LEU A 407 27.05 4.97 14.93
C LEU A 407 26.95 3.46 15.24
N LYS A 408 26.23 3.08 16.30
CA LYS A 408 25.96 1.67 16.63
C LYS A 408 25.13 0.99 15.54
N CYS A 409 24.12 1.68 15.01
CA CYS A 409 23.29 1.18 13.92
C CYS A 409 24.12 0.91 12.65
N VAL A 410 24.93 1.89 12.21
CA VAL A 410 25.76 1.70 11.00
C VAL A 410 26.87 0.67 11.21
N GLY A 411 27.37 0.50 12.44
CA GLY A 411 28.31 -0.58 12.78
C GLY A 411 27.71 -1.97 12.55
N LYS A 412 26.44 -2.18 12.91
CA LYS A 412 25.71 -3.43 12.63
C LYS A 412 25.49 -3.64 11.14
N LYS A 413 25.07 -2.60 10.40
CA LYS A 413 24.91 -2.66 8.94
C LYS A 413 26.21 -3.02 8.24
N TRP A 414 27.31 -2.38 8.64
CA TRP A 414 28.65 -2.65 8.11
C TRP A 414 29.03 -4.13 8.24
N GLY A 415 28.78 -4.70 9.41
CA GLY A 415 29.01 -6.11 9.70
C GLY A 415 28.13 -7.06 8.88
N ALA A 416 26.83 -6.74 8.77
CA ALA A 416 25.87 -7.52 8.01
C ALA A 416 26.22 -7.60 6.52
N ILE A 417 26.61 -6.48 5.90
CA ILE A 417 27.04 -6.43 4.50
C ILE A 417 28.23 -7.35 4.23
N ARG A 418 29.10 -7.56 5.23
CA ARG A 418 30.30 -8.38 5.10
C ARG A 418 30.12 -9.83 5.57
N LEU A 419 28.92 -10.21 6.02
CA LEU A 419 28.61 -11.54 6.58
C LEU A 419 29.43 -11.88 7.83
N GLU A 420 29.86 -10.87 8.60
CA GLU A 420 30.78 -11.04 9.74
C GLU A 420 30.11 -10.84 11.12
N GLY A 421 28.79 -10.60 11.15
CA GLY A 421 28.12 -10.16 12.38
C GLY A 421 28.60 -8.78 12.81
N GLU A 422 28.39 -8.38 14.07
CA GLU A 422 28.89 -7.08 14.55
C GLU A 422 30.42 -7.05 14.56
N PRO A 423 31.07 -6.10 13.86
CA PRO A 423 32.52 -6.08 13.70
C PRO A 423 33.23 -5.63 14.98
N SER A 424 34.51 -5.96 15.12
CA SER A 424 35.34 -5.35 16.17
C SER A 424 35.67 -3.90 15.85
N SER A 425 35.91 -3.08 16.88
CA SER A 425 36.32 -1.68 16.70
C SER A 425 37.57 -1.53 15.83
N ALA A 426 38.50 -2.49 15.88
CA ALA A 426 39.71 -2.49 15.05
C ALA A 426 39.40 -2.61 13.54
N ARG A 427 38.38 -3.38 13.16
CA ARG A 427 37.97 -3.49 11.74
C ARG A 427 37.29 -2.21 11.26
N LEU A 428 36.48 -1.58 12.11
CA LEU A 428 35.85 -0.29 11.83
C LEU A 428 36.88 0.85 11.65
N ASN A 429 38.03 0.78 12.34
CA ASN A 429 39.07 1.82 12.26
C ASN A 429 39.59 2.05 10.84
N ASN A 430 39.66 1.03 10.00
CA ASN A 430 40.12 1.19 8.61
C ASN A 430 39.14 2.05 7.82
N ASP A 431 37.84 1.80 7.97
CA ASP A 431 36.80 2.61 7.36
C ASP A 431 36.79 4.02 7.95
N PHE A 432 36.96 4.18 9.27
CA PHE A 432 37.11 5.49 9.89
C PHE A 432 38.28 6.27 9.27
N ASN A 433 39.46 5.66 9.14
CA ASN A 433 40.62 6.29 8.54
C ASN A 433 40.36 6.69 7.07
N TRP A 434 39.69 5.84 6.29
CA TRP A 434 39.34 6.17 4.91
C TRP A 434 38.36 7.35 4.83
N ARG A 435 37.28 7.34 5.62
CA ARG A 435 36.28 8.42 5.61
C ARG A 435 36.84 9.76 6.06
N LEU A 436 37.75 9.78 7.04
CA LEU A 436 38.45 11.02 7.39
C LEU A 436 39.21 11.58 6.18
N GLY A 437 39.93 10.72 5.45
CA GLY A 437 40.66 11.14 4.25
C GLY A 437 39.76 11.77 3.19
N GLU A 438 38.67 11.10 2.85
CA GLU A 438 37.69 11.61 1.86
C GLU A 438 37.07 12.94 2.32
N LEU A 439 36.69 13.04 3.59
CA LEU A 439 36.14 14.27 4.16
C LEU A 439 37.15 15.42 4.09
N LEU A 440 38.39 15.20 4.52
CA LEU A 440 39.44 16.21 4.51
C LEU A 440 39.71 16.72 3.08
N VAL A 441 39.76 15.81 2.09
CA VAL A 441 39.87 16.20 0.67
C VAL A 441 38.67 17.06 0.25
N GLY A 442 37.45 16.67 0.59
CA GLY A 442 36.24 17.44 0.31
C GLY A 442 36.23 18.82 0.96
N MET A 443 36.66 18.91 2.23
CA MET A 443 36.76 20.17 2.96
C MET A 443 37.79 21.12 2.34
N LYS A 444 38.90 20.59 1.78
CA LYS A 444 39.98 21.40 1.18
C LYS A 444 39.65 21.92 -0.23
N ASP A 445 38.64 21.37 -0.91
CA ASP A 445 38.32 21.72 -2.29
C ASP A 445 37.92 23.21 -2.41
N LYS A 446 38.83 24.02 -2.92
CA LYS A 446 38.65 25.46 -3.10
C LYS A 446 37.53 25.79 -4.09
N THR A 447 37.27 24.93 -5.07
CA THR A 447 36.16 25.11 -6.00
C THR A 447 34.83 25.04 -5.24
N THR A 448 34.70 24.03 -4.39
CA THR A 448 33.54 23.86 -3.50
C THR A 448 33.43 25.02 -2.50
N GLN A 449 34.51 25.39 -1.82
CA GLN A 449 34.50 26.49 -0.85
C GLN A 449 34.07 27.82 -1.48
N ASN A 450 34.45 28.06 -2.74
CA ASN A 450 34.08 29.27 -3.46
C ASN A 450 32.62 29.22 -3.93
N ALA A 451 32.19 28.08 -4.49
CA ALA A 451 30.81 27.89 -4.95
C ALA A 451 29.78 28.04 -3.81
N LEU A 452 30.10 27.55 -2.62
CA LEU A 452 29.25 27.66 -1.42
C LEU A 452 29.57 28.88 -0.55
N GLY A 453 30.48 29.76 -1.00
CA GLY A 453 30.94 30.91 -0.23
C GLY A 453 29.83 31.92 0.09
N THR A 454 28.73 31.91 -0.65
CA THR A 454 27.54 32.72 -0.41
C THR A 454 26.85 32.39 0.92
N HIS A 455 26.90 31.12 1.36
CA HIS A 455 26.39 30.71 2.68
C HIS A 455 27.28 31.20 3.83
N CYS A 456 28.48 31.73 3.52
CA CYS A 456 29.48 32.17 4.48
C CYS A 456 29.67 33.68 4.49
N ASN A 457 28.57 34.42 4.34
CA ASN A 457 28.54 35.87 4.47
C ASN A 457 27.71 36.26 5.70
N ASP A 458 28.30 37.10 6.56
CA ASP A 458 27.62 37.70 7.70
C ASP A 458 28.23 39.07 7.99
N SER A 459 27.40 40.12 8.00
CA SER A 459 27.87 41.49 8.24
C SER A 459 28.33 41.71 9.68
N THR A 460 27.96 40.82 10.60
CA THR A 460 28.35 40.91 12.02
C THR A 460 29.82 40.55 12.26
N TRP A 461 30.47 39.89 11.31
CA TRP A 461 31.84 39.39 11.46
C TRP A 461 32.92 40.46 11.28
N GLY A 462 32.60 41.55 10.57
CA GLY A 462 33.56 42.59 10.18
C GLY A 462 34.51 42.14 9.05
N ASP A 463 35.32 43.07 8.56
CA ASP A 463 36.31 42.86 7.48
C ASP A 463 37.74 42.64 8.01
N ASP A 464 37.88 42.36 9.31
CA ASP A 464 39.17 42.18 9.98
C ASP A 464 39.61 40.70 10.05
N ALA A 465 40.68 40.42 10.80
CA ALA A 465 41.16 39.05 10.97
C ALA A 465 40.13 38.11 11.61
N HIS A 466 39.31 38.59 12.56
CA HIS A 466 38.25 37.80 13.17
C HIS A 466 37.17 37.43 12.14
N GLY A 467 36.76 38.39 11.31
CA GLY A 467 35.79 38.11 10.25
C GLY A 467 36.34 37.19 9.18
N THR A 468 37.62 37.33 8.83
CA THR A 468 38.33 36.42 7.92
C THR A 468 38.39 35.00 8.48
N ALA A 469 38.66 34.83 9.78
CA ALA A 469 38.69 33.53 10.45
C ALA A 469 37.32 32.84 10.45
N ASN A 470 36.24 33.57 10.76
CA ASN A 470 34.87 33.03 10.71
C ASN A 470 34.47 32.62 9.29
N LYS A 471 34.83 33.43 8.29
CA LYS A 471 34.58 33.09 6.87
C LYS A 471 35.34 31.83 6.45
N ALA A 472 36.61 31.69 6.84
CA ALA A 472 37.42 30.51 6.56
C ALA A 472 36.85 29.25 7.23
N ALA A 473 36.46 29.35 8.51
CA ALA A 473 35.84 28.25 9.25
C ALA A 473 34.50 27.82 8.63
N CYS A 474 33.65 28.79 8.26
CA CYS A 474 32.39 28.51 7.57
C CYS A 474 32.64 27.77 6.25
N LYS A 475 33.59 28.24 5.42
CA LYS A 475 33.93 27.63 4.12
C LYS A 475 34.33 26.17 4.26
N LEU A 476 35.13 25.84 5.28
CA LEU A 476 35.52 24.46 5.58
C LEU A 476 34.31 23.60 5.97
N VAL A 477 33.42 24.13 6.82
CA VAL A 477 32.20 23.45 7.26
C VAL A 477 31.26 23.17 6.08
N VAL A 478 30.92 24.19 5.26
CA VAL A 478 30.00 24.00 4.13
C VAL A 478 30.57 23.06 3.08
N ALA A 479 31.90 23.05 2.87
CA ALA A 479 32.56 22.10 1.99
C ALA A 479 32.49 20.66 2.53
N GLY A 480 32.69 20.47 3.84
CA GLY A 480 32.51 19.18 4.49
C GLY A 480 31.06 18.68 4.42
N LEU A 481 30.08 19.55 4.66
CA LEU A 481 28.66 19.23 4.53
C LEU A 481 28.29 18.86 3.08
N LYS A 482 28.79 19.61 2.08
CA LYS A 482 28.62 19.24 0.67
C LYS A 482 29.20 17.85 0.38
N HIS A 483 30.41 17.57 0.87
CA HIS A 483 31.01 16.25 0.71
C HIS A 483 30.09 15.15 1.23
N ILE A 484 29.57 15.29 2.46
CA ILE A 484 28.66 14.33 3.10
C ILE A 484 27.39 14.14 2.28
N SER A 485 26.71 15.23 1.92
CA SER A 485 25.45 15.17 1.14
C SER A 485 25.63 14.63 -0.28
N SER A 486 26.83 14.74 -0.84
CA SER A 486 27.17 14.20 -2.18
C SER A 486 27.59 12.73 -2.16
N ILE A 487 27.56 12.06 -1.00
CA ILE A 487 27.79 10.61 -0.91
C ILE A 487 26.52 9.91 -1.38
N GLN A 488 26.59 9.31 -2.56
CA GLN A 488 25.48 8.58 -3.17
C GLN A 488 25.94 7.28 -3.81
N HIS A 489 25.19 6.20 -3.58
CA HIS A 489 25.50 4.88 -4.13
C HIS A 489 24.40 4.37 -5.06
N GLU A 490 24.80 3.58 -6.03
CA GLU A 490 23.92 2.93 -7.00
C GLU A 490 23.92 1.41 -6.83
N TYR A 491 22.77 0.79 -7.07
CA TYR A 491 22.65 -0.65 -7.08
C TYR A 491 23.45 -1.23 -8.24
N SER A 492 24.26 -2.25 -7.96
CA SER A 492 25.03 -2.97 -8.96
C SER A 492 25.40 -4.35 -8.43
N THR A 493 25.27 -5.35 -9.28
CA THR A 493 25.76 -6.71 -9.01
C THR A 493 27.25 -6.88 -9.35
N GLU A 494 27.82 -5.93 -10.10
CA GLU A 494 29.23 -5.90 -10.47
C GLU A 494 30.14 -5.51 -9.30
N ASN A 495 31.30 -6.17 -9.21
CA ASN A 495 32.30 -5.92 -8.17
C ASN A 495 33.34 -4.89 -8.64
N GLY A 496 33.88 -4.11 -7.69
CA GLY A 496 35.04 -3.24 -7.93
C GLY A 496 34.75 -1.87 -8.56
N LYS A 497 33.48 -1.52 -8.81
CA LYS A 497 33.09 -0.18 -9.28
C LYS A 497 32.89 0.79 -8.11
N ASN A 498 33.40 2.01 -8.25
CA ASN A 498 33.26 3.04 -7.22
C ASN A 498 31.78 3.40 -7.02
N ARG A 499 31.32 3.42 -5.77
CA ARG A 499 29.94 3.73 -5.35
C ARG A 499 28.84 2.89 -6.01
N LYS A 500 29.20 1.71 -6.54
CA LYS A 500 28.27 0.76 -7.15
C LYS A 500 28.39 -0.56 -6.41
N ASN A 501 27.31 -0.98 -5.77
CA ASN A 501 27.32 -2.17 -4.91
C ASN A 501 25.90 -2.72 -4.71
N ARG A 502 25.80 -3.89 -4.06
CA ARG A 502 24.50 -4.58 -3.83
C ARG A 502 23.68 -4.01 -2.67
N ASN A 503 24.25 -3.12 -1.85
CA ASN A 503 23.59 -2.52 -0.69
C ASN A 503 23.80 -1.00 -0.67
N PRO A 504 23.46 -0.27 -1.76
CA PRO A 504 23.77 1.14 -1.91
C PRO A 504 23.22 2.01 -0.78
N PHE A 505 22.00 1.73 -0.30
CA PHE A 505 21.37 2.51 0.77
C PHE A 505 22.17 2.37 2.05
N ASP A 506 22.50 1.13 2.45
CA ASP A 506 23.25 0.85 3.67
C ASP A 506 24.70 1.38 3.58
N HIS A 507 25.35 1.25 2.42
CA HIS A 507 26.68 1.85 2.19
C HIS A 507 26.65 3.38 2.31
N GLN A 508 25.62 4.02 1.76
CA GLN A 508 25.44 5.46 1.83
C GLN A 508 25.21 5.92 3.28
N ASP A 509 24.31 5.25 4.01
CA ASP A 509 24.00 5.51 5.42
C ASP A 509 25.27 5.45 6.29
N ILE A 510 26.05 4.36 6.14
CA ILE A 510 27.32 4.17 6.83
C ILE A 510 28.27 5.33 6.52
N GLN A 511 28.48 5.64 5.24
CA GLN A 511 29.45 6.66 4.85
C GLN A 511 29.06 8.06 5.31
N GLN A 512 27.78 8.41 5.25
CA GLN A 512 27.29 9.72 5.69
C GLN A 512 27.40 9.88 7.22
N VAL A 513 27.01 8.86 8.01
CA VAL A 513 27.15 8.88 9.49
C VAL A 513 28.61 9.02 9.91
N LEU A 514 29.50 8.22 9.32
CA LEU A 514 30.93 8.28 9.65
C LEU A 514 31.57 9.60 9.23
N SER A 515 31.17 10.16 8.09
CA SER A 515 31.67 11.46 7.64
C SER A 515 31.15 12.61 8.50
N CYS A 516 29.90 12.54 8.98
CA CYS A 516 29.36 13.51 9.94
C CYS A 516 30.07 13.44 11.30
N LEU A 517 30.34 12.23 11.80
CA LEU A 517 31.16 12.01 13.00
C LEU A 517 32.53 12.68 12.84
N TRP A 518 33.18 12.48 11.70
CA TRP A 518 34.47 13.12 11.42
C TRP A 518 34.38 14.64 11.29
N LEU A 519 33.34 15.17 10.66
CA LEU A 519 33.16 16.61 10.55
C LEU A 519 33.02 17.26 11.92
N LYS A 520 32.22 16.68 12.83
CA LYS A 520 32.13 17.12 14.23
C LYS A 520 33.49 17.09 14.93
N ARG A 521 34.29 16.03 14.72
CA ARG A 521 35.62 15.92 15.33
C ARG A 521 36.62 16.92 14.76
N VAL A 522 36.62 17.14 13.46
CA VAL A 522 37.46 18.15 12.78
C VAL A 522 37.07 19.55 13.22
N VAL A 523 35.78 19.85 13.36
CA VAL A 523 35.28 21.12 13.93
C VAL A 523 35.80 21.34 15.35
N LYS A 524 35.88 20.29 16.18
CA LYS A 524 36.51 20.40 17.51
C LYS A 524 38.00 20.73 17.38
N GLU A 525 38.73 20.05 16.50
CA GLU A 525 40.15 20.39 16.22
C GLU A 525 40.33 21.82 15.68
N MET A 526 39.40 22.33 14.88
CA MET A 526 39.42 23.72 14.41
C MET A 526 39.34 24.68 15.61
N LYS A 527 38.43 24.43 16.56
CA LYS A 527 38.29 25.25 17.78
C LYS A 527 39.52 25.13 18.69
N ASP A 528 40.03 23.91 18.87
CA ASP A 528 41.18 23.64 19.74
C ASP A 528 42.46 24.31 19.22
N ARG A 529 42.61 24.44 17.90
CA ARG A 529 43.80 25.05 17.26
C ARG A 529 43.65 26.54 16.96
N SER A 530 42.44 27.05 16.79
CA SER A 530 42.13 28.48 16.65
C SER A 530 42.11 29.15 18.03
N VAL A 531 43.27 29.19 18.68
CA VAL A 531 43.38 29.62 20.09
C VAL A 531 43.15 31.12 20.23
N ILE A 532 43.37 31.91 19.19
CA ILE A 532 43.32 33.38 19.26
C ILE A 532 41.98 33.86 18.70
N CYS A 533 41.60 33.45 17.48
CA CYS A 533 40.35 33.86 16.86
C CYS A 533 39.18 32.98 17.31
N ASP A 534 38.07 33.59 17.73
CA ASP A 534 36.81 32.87 17.88
C ASP A 534 36.18 32.62 16.51
N ILE A 535 36.06 31.34 16.15
CA ILE A 535 35.49 30.87 14.87
C ILE A 535 34.09 30.27 15.05
N SER A 536 33.52 30.38 16.25
CA SER A 536 32.26 29.72 16.60
C SER A 536 31.10 30.18 15.74
N GLU A 537 31.02 31.48 15.41
CA GLU A 537 29.96 32.02 14.57
C GLU A 537 30.05 31.55 13.12
N GLY A 538 31.26 31.44 12.58
CA GLY A 538 31.54 30.84 11.27
C GLY A 538 31.08 29.39 11.18
N ILE A 539 31.39 28.59 12.21
CA ILE A 539 30.96 27.19 12.29
C ILE A 539 29.42 27.09 12.39
N LYS A 540 28.78 27.89 13.25
CA LYS A 540 27.30 27.93 13.38
C LYS A 540 26.64 28.29 12.05
N LYS A 541 27.13 29.33 11.38
CA LYS A 541 26.62 29.75 10.07
C LYS A 541 26.74 28.64 9.04
N GLY A 542 27.90 27.99 8.95
CA GLY A 542 28.11 26.84 8.06
C GLY A 542 27.19 25.66 8.40
N SER A 543 26.98 25.36 9.68
CA SER A 543 26.05 24.31 10.14
C SER A 543 24.60 24.60 9.71
N ARG A 544 24.16 25.86 9.85
CA ARG A 544 22.79 26.28 9.47
C ARG A 544 22.53 26.15 7.97
N ALA A 545 23.57 26.26 7.13
CA ALA A 545 23.46 26.03 5.70
C ALA A 545 23.18 24.57 5.32
N TRP A 546 23.21 23.63 6.29
CA TRP A 546 23.01 22.20 6.02
C TRP A 546 21.74 21.89 5.25
N LYS A 547 20.59 22.49 5.64
CA LYS A 547 19.30 22.17 5.00
C LYS A 547 19.30 22.50 3.50
N GLU A 548 19.89 23.63 3.13
CA GLU A 548 20.01 24.08 1.73
C GLU A 548 20.99 23.19 0.94
N ILE A 549 22.16 22.93 1.53
CA ILE A 549 23.21 22.07 0.92
C ILE A 549 22.68 20.65 0.72
N LYS A 550 22.08 20.05 1.76
CA LYS A 550 21.46 18.72 1.71
C LYS A 550 20.37 18.65 0.65
N GLY A 551 19.44 19.61 0.64
CA GLY A 551 18.32 19.63 -0.32
C GLY A 551 18.76 19.74 -1.77
N THR A 552 19.96 20.28 -2.02
CA THR A 552 20.52 20.40 -3.38
C THR A 552 21.37 19.19 -3.77
N HIS A 553 22.15 18.64 -2.82
CA HIS A 553 23.20 17.67 -3.13
C HIS A 553 22.86 16.23 -2.76
N CYS A 554 21.92 15.99 -1.84
CA CYS A 554 21.46 14.65 -1.50
C CYS A 554 20.15 14.36 -2.23
N ILE A 555 20.26 13.87 -3.47
CA ILE A 555 19.11 13.59 -4.34
C ILE A 555 18.56 12.17 -4.19
N LYS A 556 19.17 11.35 -3.33
CA LYS A 556 18.80 9.95 -3.08
C LYS A 556 18.95 9.64 -1.59
N GLU A 557 17.92 9.07 -0.98
CA GLU A 557 17.98 8.60 0.41
C GLU A 557 18.96 7.40 0.57
N PRO A 558 19.60 7.24 1.75
CA PRO A 558 19.39 8.00 2.97
C PRO A 558 20.17 9.32 2.98
N CYS A 559 19.55 10.37 3.50
CA CYS A 559 20.19 11.66 3.72
C CYS A 559 20.24 11.98 5.21
N ILE A 560 21.42 11.85 5.85
CA ILE A 560 21.61 12.14 7.28
C ILE A 560 21.13 13.55 7.66
N GLU A 561 20.84 13.77 8.94
CA GLU A 561 20.77 15.12 9.50
C GLU A 561 22.05 15.40 10.29
N CYS A 562 23.04 16.04 9.65
CA CYS A 562 24.33 16.32 10.27
C CYS A 562 24.32 17.70 10.95
N ASN A 563 23.70 17.78 12.13
CA ASN A 563 23.69 19.02 12.91
C ASN A 563 25.00 19.16 13.70
N LEU A 564 25.76 20.25 13.49
CA LEU A 564 26.99 20.55 14.22
C LEU A 564 26.75 21.39 15.49
N GLU A 565 25.52 21.88 15.70
CA GLU A 565 25.12 22.67 16.87
C GLU A 565 24.62 21.83 18.05
N ASP A 566 24.25 20.55 17.83
CA ASP A 566 24.00 19.60 18.92
C ASP A 566 25.27 19.52 19.78
N GLY A 567 25.14 19.74 21.10
CA GLY A 567 26.25 19.92 22.05
C GLY A 567 27.39 18.90 21.97
N GLU A 568 28.50 19.16 22.66
CA GLU A 568 29.65 18.26 22.64
C GLU A 568 29.22 16.81 22.87
N MET A 569 29.37 15.96 21.85
CA MET A 569 29.08 14.54 22.01
C MET A 569 29.88 14.03 23.20
N ASN A 570 29.22 13.30 24.09
CA ASN A 570 29.93 12.52 25.10
C ASN A 570 30.60 11.30 24.41
N TYR A 571 31.66 11.56 23.66
CA TYR A 571 32.48 10.54 22.99
C TYR A 571 33.07 9.54 23.99
N ASP A 572 33.17 9.94 25.26
CA ASP A 572 33.69 9.13 26.36
C ASP A 572 32.74 7.99 26.73
N GLU A 573 31.43 8.11 26.54
CA GLU A 573 30.47 7.04 26.84
C GLU A 573 30.02 6.24 25.62
N CYS A 574 30.26 6.76 24.41
CA CYS A 574 29.88 6.05 23.19
C CYS A 574 30.77 4.84 22.93
N LYS A 575 30.16 3.65 22.85
CA LYS A 575 30.82 2.36 22.60
C LYS A 575 30.42 1.79 21.25
N ILE A 576 31.39 1.21 20.55
CA ILE A 576 31.22 0.59 19.21
C ILE A 576 31.87 -0.79 19.14
N GLY A 577 31.38 -1.57 18.19
CA GLY A 577 31.87 -2.90 17.89
C GLY A 577 31.49 -3.93 18.95
N ASN A 578 31.70 -5.20 18.62
CA ASN A 578 31.42 -6.32 19.52
C ASN A 578 32.29 -6.30 20.79
N ASP A 579 33.42 -5.59 20.76
CA ASP A 579 34.34 -5.36 21.87
C ASP A 579 33.92 -4.19 22.77
N ASN A 580 32.78 -3.54 22.47
CA ASN A 580 32.24 -2.41 23.25
C ASN A 580 33.29 -1.30 23.49
N ALA A 581 34.15 -1.05 22.51
CA ALA A 581 35.24 -0.11 22.65
C ALA A 581 34.74 1.33 22.62
N HIS A 582 35.28 2.17 23.50
CA HIS A 582 34.98 3.60 23.51
C HIS A 582 35.44 4.26 22.20
N VAL A 583 34.61 5.13 21.63
CA VAL A 583 34.86 5.75 20.32
C VAL A 583 36.03 6.73 20.37
N LYS A 584 36.10 7.58 21.40
CA LYS A 584 37.15 8.61 21.53
C LYS A 584 38.58 8.07 21.37
N PRO A 585 39.01 7.02 22.11
CA PRO A 585 40.37 6.47 21.96
C PRO A 585 40.62 5.81 20.60
N LYS A 586 39.59 5.59 19.77
CA LYS A 586 39.75 5.08 18.40
C LYS A 586 39.92 6.20 17.38
N LEU A 587 39.30 7.36 17.59
CA LEU A 587 39.41 8.51 16.69
C LEU A 587 40.76 9.24 16.82
N GLN A 588 41.26 9.39 18.05
CA GLN A 588 42.47 10.17 18.31
C GLN A 588 43.73 9.63 17.60
N PRO A 589 44.04 8.31 17.62
CA PRO A 589 45.19 7.78 16.90
C PRO A 589 45.11 8.01 15.39
N ILE A 590 43.90 8.00 14.81
CA ILE A 590 43.70 8.24 13.38
C ILE A 590 44.03 9.68 13.00
N LEU A 591 43.64 10.67 13.83
CA LEU A 591 43.98 12.08 13.60
C LEU A 591 45.48 12.36 13.72
N GLN A 592 46.18 11.56 14.54
CA GLN A 592 47.59 11.73 14.86
C GLN A 592 48.51 10.86 13.98
N ASN A 593 47.96 10.01 13.10
CA ASN A 593 48.79 9.16 12.26
C ASN A 593 49.54 9.96 11.18
N THR A 594 50.54 9.32 10.57
CA THR A 594 51.46 9.93 9.60
C THR A 594 50.78 10.44 8.34
N ASP A 595 49.61 9.90 7.98
CA ASP A 595 48.93 10.23 6.72
C ASP A 595 47.89 11.35 6.89
N ARG A 596 47.15 11.34 8.00
CA ARG A 596 46.03 12.25 8.26
C ARG A 596 46.47 13.50 8.99
N SER A 597 47.45 13.42 9.89
CA SER A 597 47.95 14.59 10.62
C SER A 597 48.45 15.71 9.68
N PRO A 598 49.24 15.42 8.61
CA PRO A 598 49.63 16.44 7.64
C PRO A 598 48.44 16.99 6.84
N GLN A 599 47.46 16.16 6.48
CA GLN A 599 46.26 16.60 5.74
C GLN A 599 45.41 17.56 6.58
N LEU A 600 45.16 17.20 7.84
CA LEU A 600 44.45 18.04 8.79
C LEU A 600 45.19 19.36 9.01
N THR A 601 46.51 19.31 9.21
CA THR A 601 47.33 20.52 9.37
C THR A 601 47.29 21.40 8.12
N ALA A 602 47.32 20.82 6.93
CA ALA A 602 47.23 21.56 5.68
C ALA A 602 45.86 22.22 5.46
N ILE A 603 44.78 21.64 5.99
CA ILE A 603 43.43 22.20 5.91
C ILE A 603 43.25 23.35 6.91
N LEU A 604 43.82 23.19 8.11
CA LEU A 604 43.77 24.21 9.17
C LEU A 604 44.84 25.29 8.99
N LYS A 605 45.74 25.14 8.02
CA LYS A 605 46.82 26.10 7.73
C LYS A 605 46.28 27.51 7.53
N ASP A 606 45.26 27.66 6.68
CA ASP A 606 44.68 28.97 6.36
C ASP A 606 44.08 29.65 7.62
N LEU A 607 43.54 28.87 8.56
CA LEU A 607 43.04 29.40 9.84
C LEU A 607 44.20 29.84 10.74
N ASN A 608 45.25 29.04 10.83
CA ASN A 608 46.41 29.34 11.67
C ASN A 608 47.22 30.55 11.14
N GLU A 609 47.31 30.72 9.82
CA GLU A 609 48.04 31.84 9.21
C GLU A 609 47.39 33.20 9.51
N ILE A 610 46.06 33.26 9.70
CA ILE A 610 45.34 34.47 10.09
C ILE A 610 45.81 34.97 11.46
N GLU A 611 46.16 34.05 12.36
CA GLU A 611 46.64 34.36 13.71
C GLU A 611 48.13 34.77 13.76
N THR A 612 48.87 34.75 12.64
CA THR A 612 50.32 35.01 12.67
C THR A 612 50.71 36.48 12.81
N PRO A 613 50.09 37.45 12.11
CA PRO A 613 50.49 38.86 12.22
C PRO A 613 50.01 39.46 13.55
N PHE A 614 50.84 40.29 14.18
CA PHE A 614 50.53 40.90 15.48
C PHE A 614 49.20 41.68 15.49
N CYS A 615 48.93 42.48 14.45
CA CYS A 615 47.67 43.22 14.32
C CYS A 615 46.45 42.30 14.21
N SER A 616 46.55 41.21 13.43
CA SER A 616 45.48 40.21 13.29
C SER A 616 45.18 39.52 14.63
N ARG A 617 46.21 39.23 15.43
CA ARG A 617 46.04 38.67 16.78
C ARG A 617 45.26 39.61 17.68
N LEU A 618 45.58 40.90 17.68
CA LEU A 618 44.86 41.89 18.48
C LEU A 618 43.39 42.00 18.08
N GLN A 619 43.10 41.99 16.78
CA GLN A 619 41.72 42.01 16.26
C GLN A 619 40.92 40.78 16.74
N CYS A 620 41.51 39.60 16.66
CA CYS A 620 40.89 38.38 17.15
C CYS A 620 40.70 38.34 18.67
N ILE A 621 41.66 38.84 19.45
CA ILE A 621 41.56 38.93 20.91
C ILE A 621 40.46 39.92 21.33
N ASP A 622 40.37 41.08 20.68
CA ASP A 622 39.33 42.09 20.96
C ASP A 622 37.92 41.52 20.74
N ALA A 623 37.68 40.86 19.60
CA ALA A 623 36.40 40.21 19.32
C ALA A 623 36.05 39.13 20.38
N ARG A 624 37.01 38.28 20.76
CA ARG A 624 36.82 37.23 21.77
C ARG A 624 36.56 37.81 23.16
N ALA A 625 37.22 38.90 23.53
CA ALA A 625 36.99 39.61 24.79
C ALA A 625 35.57 40.18 24.84
N ARG A 626 35.11 40.83 23.77
CA ARG A 626 33.74 41.37 23.64
C ARG A 626 32.68 40.28 23.73
N ALA A 627 32.92 39.10 23.14
CA ALA A 627 32.02 37.96 23.24
C ALA A 627 31.91 37.41 24.67
N SER A 628 33.03 37.42 25.41
CA SER A 628 33.10 36.93 26.80
C SER A 628 32.44 37.87 27.80
N THR A 629 32.37 39.18 27.51
CA THR A 629 31.72 40.18 28.38
C THR A 629 30.20 40.29 28.18
N ASN A 630 29.67 39.71 27.10
CA ASN A 630 28.25 39.74 26.74
C ASN A 630 27.52 38.41 27.02
N SER A 631 28.19 37.42 27.62
CA SER A 631 27.63 36.10 27.95
C SER A 631 27.20 35.98 29.40
#